data_AF-A0A853EVD1-F1
#
_entry.id   AF-A0A853EVD1-F1
#
_cell.length_a   1.000
_cell.length_b   1.000
_cell.length_c   1.000
_cell.angle_alpha   90.00
_cell.angle_beta   90.00
_cell.angle_gamma   90.00
#
_symmetry.space_group_name_H-M   'P 1'
#
loop_
_entity.id
_entity.type
_entity.pdbx_description
1 polymer ?
#
loop_
_entity_poly.entity_id
_entity_poly.type
_entity_poly.pdbx_seq_one_letter_code
_entity_poly.pdbx_strand_id
1 'polypeptide(L)'
;MSTTSTTDRRDYDTAASTAAQENFDRVAARLDGLMDQRSADVRDAMADYEATGVSGDYQAQEQRWATVAAEVRGIVQALRRALTDSDASAQDSLRRAQSAVEAIG
;
A
#
# COMPACT_ATOMS: atom_id res chain seq x y z
N MET A 1 28.90 7.10 36.59
CA MET A 1 27.89 6.05 36.36
C MET A 1 26.54 6.67 36.69
N SER A 2 25.55 6.83 35.82
CA SER A 2 25.37 6.53 34.41
C SER A 2 24.21 7.40 33.93
N THR A 3 24.46 8.42 33.11
CA THR A 3 23.41 9.18 32.41
C THR A 3 23.26 8.74 30.94
N THR A 4 24.10 7.80 30.52
CA THR A 4 24.21 7.28 29.15
C THR A 4 22.98 6.47 28.71
N SER A 5 22.22 5.86 29.62
CA SER A 5 21.23 4.83 29.24
C SER A 5 19.91 5.33 28.67
N THR A 6 19.47 6.55 28.98
CA THR A 6 18.16 7.06 28.50
C THR A 6 18.29 7.84 27.19
N THR A 7 19.37 8.61 27.04
CA THR A 7 19.65 9.33 25.78
C THR A 7 20.02 8.36 24.67
N ASP A 8 20.95 7.43 24.90
CA ASP A 8 21.31 6.41 23.89
C ASP A 8 20.11 5.56 23.46
N ARG A 9 19.22 5.23 24.39
CA ARG A 9 18.00 4.48 24.07
C ARG A 9 17.04 5.29 23.19
N ARG A 10 16.82 6.57 23.51
CA ARG A 10 15.95 7.44 22.70
C ARG A 10 16.52 7.66 21.31
N ASP A 11 17.84 7.84 21.21
CA ASP A 11 18.52 8.02 19.93
C ASP A 11 18.43 6.75 19.08
N TYR A 12 18.60 5.57 19.69
CA TYR A 12 18.40 4.28 19.05
C TYR A 12 16.95 4.07 18.57
N ASP A 13 15.96 4.34 19.42
CA ASP A 13 14.54 4.20 19.09
C ASP A 13 14.13 5.16 17.95
N THR A 14 14.72 6.36 17.92
CA THR A 14 14.52 7.34 16.85
C THR A 14 15.13 6.87 15.53
N ALA A 15 16.40 6.44 15.54
CA ALA A 15 17.09 5.94 14.34
C ALA A 15 16.39 4.70 13.75
N ALA A 16 15.92 3.79 14.62
CA ALA A 16 15.15 2.62 14.19
C ALA A 16 13.80 3.02 13.57
N SER A 17 13.12 4.02 14.14
CA SER A 17 11.85 4.53 13.60
C SER A 17 12.03 5.20 12.24
N THR A 18 13.08 6.01 12.06
CA THR A 18 13.41 6.61 10.76
C THR A 18 13.70 5.54 9.71
N ALA A 19 14.53 4.54 10.03
CA ALA A 19 14.82 3.45 9.11
C ALA A 19 13.57 2.64 8.71
N ALA A 20 12.64 2.44 9.65
CA ALA A 20 11.36 1.78 9.38
C ALA A 20 10.48 2.60 8.43
N GLN A 21 10.38 3.92 8.65
CA GLN A 21 9.64 4.84 7.78
C GLN A 21 10.22 4.89 6.36
N GLU A 22 11.54 4.98 6.22
CA GLU A 22 12.20 4.95 4.91
C GLU A 22 11.96 3.63 4.16
N ASN A 23 12.00 2.50 4.89
CA ASN A 23 11.70 1.21 4.30
C ASN A 23 10.23 1.12 3.86
N PHE A 24 9.32 1.60 4.68
CA PHE A 24 7.90 1.67 4.36
C PHE A 24 7.66 2.49 3.09
N ASP A 25 8.21 3.71 3.02
CA ASP A 25 8.03 4.61 1.87
C ASP A 25 8.55 3.97 0.56
N ARG A 26 9.68 3.23 0.61
CA ARG A 26 10.19 2.49 -0.56
C ARG A 26 9.25 1.37 -1.01
N VAL A 27 8.73 0.57 -0.07
CA VAL A 27 7.81 -0.54 -0.39
C VAL A 27 6.49 0.01 -0.92
N ALA A 28 5.97 1.06 -0.30
CA ALA A 28 4.76 1.75 -0.73
C ALA A 28 4.88 2.29 -2.16
N ALA A 29 5.98 2.98 -2.49
CA ALA A 29 6.23 3.48 -3.83
C ALA A 29 6.31 2.36 -4.88
N ARG A 30 6.95 1.23 -4.51
CA ARG A 30 7.02 0.06 -5.39
C ARG A 30 5.64 -0.55 -5.64
N LEU A 31 4.81 -0.66 -4.59
CA LEU A 31 3.44 -1.17 -4.71
C LEU A 31 2.61 -0.28 -5.64
N ASP A 32 2.68 1.04 -5.47
CA ASP A 32 1.96 2.01 -6.29
C ASP A 32 2.34 1.87 -7.77
N GLY A 33 3.64 1.79 -8.07
CA GLY A 33 4.13 1.58 -9.43
C GLY A 33 3.69 0.25 -10.06
N LEU A 34 3.62 -0.84 -9.28
CA LEU A 34 3.10 -2.13 -9.76
C LEU A 34 1.61 -2.08 -10.09
N MET A 35 0.82 -1.34 -9.29
CA MET A 35 -0.60 -1.15 -9.53
C MET A 35 -0.86 -0.34 -10.79
N ASP A 36 -0.07 0.72 -11.02
CA ASP A 36 -0.12 1.52 -12.24
C ASP A 36 0.27 0.68 -13.47
N GLN A 37 1.35 -0.10 -13.37
CA GLN A 37 1.81 -0.97 -14.45
C GLN A 37 0.73 -1.98 -14.84
N ARG A 38 0.14 -2.70 -13.88
CA ARG A 38 -0.93 -3.67 -14.16
C ARG A 38 -2.13 -3.00 -14.83
N SER A 39 -2.48 -1.79 -14.40
CA SER A 39 -3.60 -1.04 -14.99
C SER A 39 -3.29 -0.57 -16.43
N ALA A 40 -2.03 -0.37 -16.78
CA ALA A 40 -1.60 -0.11 -18.15
C ALA A 40 -1.64 -1.39 -18.99
N ASP A 41 -1.01 -2.47 -18.51
CA ASP A 41 -0.96 -3.77 -19.20
C ASP A 41 -2.36 -4.29 -19.54
N VAL A 42 -3.30 -4.14 -18.60
CA VAL A 42 -4.71 -4.51 -18.78
C VAL A 42 -5.39 -3.66 -19.84
N ARG A 43 -5.17 -2.35 -19.83
CA ARG A 43 -5.77 -1.44 -20.82
C ARG A 43 -5.28 -1.76 -22.23
N ASP A 44 -3.98 -2.03 -22.37
CA ASP A 44 -3.37 -2.38 -23.65
C ASP A 44 -3.90 -3.74 -24.15
N ALA A 45 -3.98 -4.74 -23.28
CA ALA A 45 -4.60 -6.03 -23.60
C ALA A 45 -6.09 -5.89 -23.98
N MET A 46 -6.82 -4.97 -23.36
CA MET A 46 -8.23 -4.75 -23.65
C MET A 46 -8.49 -4.03 -24.97
N ALA A 47 -7.59 -3.17 -25.41
CA ALA A 47 -7.65 -2.57 -26.74
C ALA A 47 -7.64 -3.65 -27.84
N ASP A 48 -6.86 -4.71 -27.64
CA ASP A 48 -6.83 -5.87 -28.54
C ASP A 48 -8.10 -6.74 -28.44
N TYR A 49 -8.70 -6.85 -27.25
CA TYR A 49 -9.87 -7.68 -26.98
C TYR A 49 -11.21 -7.07 -27.43
N GLU A 50 -11.40 -5.74 -27.36
CA GLU A 50 -12.63 -5.09 -27.86
C GLU A 50 -12.84 -5.35 -29.36
N ALA A 51 -11.76 -5.57 -30.12
CA ALA A 51 -11.82 -5.96 -31.52
C ALA A 51 -12.46 -7.35 -31.75
N THR A 52 -12.54 -8.20 -30.70
CA THR A 52 -13.05 -9.59 -30.76
C THR A 52 -14.43 -9.79 -30.13
N GLY A 53 -14.97 -8.80 -29.41
CA GLY A 53 -16.36 -8.79 -28.93
C GLY A 53 -16.66 -9.39 -27.55
N VAL A 54 -15.67 -9.59 -26.67
CA VAL A 54 -15.82 -10.23 -25.33
C VAL A 54 -15.76 -9.20 -24.17
N SER A 55 -16.37 -8.02 -24.33
CA SER A 55 -16.05 -6.84 -23.49
C SER A 55 -16.80 -6.69 -22.16
N GLY A 56 -17.94 -7.37 -21.94
CA GLY A 56 -18.83 -7.11 -20.80
C GLY A 56 -18.26 -7.49 -19.43
N ASP A 57 -17.80 -8.74 -19.27
CA ASP A 57 -17.32 -9.26 -17.99
C ASP A 57 -16.01 -8.57 -17.54
N TYR A 58 -15.23 -8.08 -18.50
CA TYR A 58 -13.94 -7.47 -18.22
C TYR A 58 -14.07 -6.04 -17.66
N GLN A 59 -15.00 -5.24 -18.18
CA GLN A 59 -15.22 -3.87 -17.67
C GLN A 59 -15.63 -3.88 -16.19
N ALA A 60 -16.44 -4.85 -15.77
CA ALA A 60 -16.81 -5.03 -14.37
C ALA A 60 -15.59 -5.41 -13.51
N GLN A 61 -14.72 -6.29 -14.02
CA GLN A 61 -13.49 -6.67 -13.33
C GLN A 61 -12.53 -5.49 -13.15
N GLU A 62 -12.42 -4.63 -14.16
CA GLU A 62 -11.54 -3.45 -14.09
C GLU A 62 -12.10 -2.37 -13.16
N GLN A 63 -13.42 -2.20 -13.09
CA GLN A 63 -14.05 -1.34 -12.08
C GLN A 63 -13.82 -1.85 -10.65
N ARG A 64 -13.91 -3.17 -10.43
CA ARG A 64 -13.56 -3.79 -9.14
C ARG A 64 -12.09 -3.54 -8.82
N TRP A 65 -11.19 -3.74 -9.78
CA TRP A 65 -9.77 -3.47 -9.61
C TRP A 65 -9.50 -2.01 -9.21
N ALA A 66 -10.06 -1.03 -9.93
CA ALA A 66 -9.87 0.38 -9.62
C ALA A 66 -10.34 0.73 -8.20
N THR A 67 -11.46 0.16 -7.76
CA THR A 67 -11.98 0.34 -6.40
C THR A 67 -10.99 -0.18 -5.37
N VAL A 68 -10.52 -1.42 -5.53
CA VAL A 68 -9.58 -2.02 -4.58
C VAL A 68 -8.22 -1.31 -4.61
N ALA A 69 -7.76 -0.88 -5.78
CA ALA A 69 -6.54 -0.11 -5.90
C ALA A 69 -6.61 1.21 -5.10
N ALA A 70 -7.75 1.91 -5.15
CA ALA A 70 -7.96 3.11 -4.35
C ALA A 70 -7.95 2.79 -2.84
N GLU A 71 -8.55 1.68 -2.41
CA GLU A 71 -8.54 1.24 -1.02
C GLU A 71 -7.11 0.97 -0.53
N VAL A 72 -6.33 0.22 -1.30
CA VAL A 72 -4.91 -0.09 -0.98
C VAL A 72 -4.10 1.20 -0.81
N ARG A 73 -4.24 2.17 -1.71
CA ARG A 73 -3.59 3.49 -1.57
C ARG A 73 -4.04 4.20 -0.29
N GLY A 74 -5.33 4.14 0.05
CA GLY A 74 -5.86 4.69 1.30
C GLY A 74 -5.24 4.05 2.55
N ILE A 75 -5.05 2.74 2.53
CA ILE A 75 -4.43 1.98 3.61
C ILE A 75 -2.95 2.32 3.76
N VAL A 76 -2.21 2.41 2.64
CA VAL A 76 -0.81 2.87 2.64
C VAL A 76 -0.69 4.25 3.28
N GLN A 77 -1.59 5.18 2.95
CA GLN A 77 -1.61 6.50 3.59
C GLN A 77 -1.93 6.42 5.09
N ALA A 78 -2.86 5.57 5.51
CA ALA A 78 -3.20 5.38 6.91
C ALA A 78 -2.02 4.79 7.72
N LEU A 79 -1.31 3.81 7.15
CA LEU A 79 -0.08 3.24 7.74
C LEU A 79 1.02 4.28 7.84
N ARG A 80 1.20 5.13 6.82
CA ARG A 80 2.18 6.23 6.86
C ARG A 80 1.90 7.20 8.02
N ARG A 81 0.63 7.56 8.22
CA ARG A 81 0.21 8.39 9.36
C ARG A 81 0.45 7.67 10.68
N ALA A 82 0.12 6.39 10.77
CA ALA A 82 0.35 5.59 11.98
C ALA A 82 1.83 5.50 12.38
N LEU A 83 2.71 5.32 11.39
CA LEU A 83 4.17 5.34 11.59
C LEU A 83 4.70 6.71 12.01
N THR A 84 3.94 7.78 11.79
CA THR A 84 4.25 9.14 12.24
C THR A 84 3.68 9.41 13.63
N ASP A 85 2.48 8.92 13.93
CA ASP A 85 1.66 9.29 15.10
C ASP A 85 1.70 8.29 16.28
N SER A 86 2.35 7.12 16.15
CA SER A 86 2.43 6.02 17.13
C SER A 86 1.35 4.92 17.00
N ASP A 87 1.84 3.71 16.71
CA ASP A 87 1.36 2.31 16.81
C ASP A 87 -0.15 1.94 16.84
N ALA A 88 -1.01 2.62 17.58
CA ALA A 88 -2.40 2.15 17.80
C ALA A 88 -3.27 2.19 16.52
N SER A 89 -3.00 3.14 15.61
CA SER A 89 -3.71 3.24 14.32
C SER A 89 -3.14 2.32 13.23
N ALA A 90 -1.97 1.72 13.45
CA ALA A 90 -1.32 0.84 12.48
C ALA A 90 -2.06 -0.49 12.36
N GLN A 91 -2.51 -1.08 13.47
CA GLN A 91 -3.18 -2.38 13.47
C GLN A 91 -4.54 -2.36 12.74
N ASP A 92 -5.34 -1.29 12.95
CA ASP A 92 -6.60 -1.10 12.25
C ASP A 92 -6.39 -0.94 10.74
N SER A 93 -5.33 -0.23 10.35
CA SER A 93 -4.95 -0.03 8.96
C SER A 93 -4.48 -1.35 8.31
N LEU A 94 -3.69 -2.16 9.03
CA LEU A 94 -3.26 -3.49 8.57
C LEU A 94 -4.44 -4.44 8.35
N ARG A 95 -5.43 -4.47 9.25
CA ARG A 95 -6.62 -5.30 9.08
C ARG A 95 -7.42 -4.92 7.84
N ARG A 96 -7.58 -3.62 7.58
CA ARG A 96 -8.21 -3.12 6.34
C ARG A 96 -7.41 -3.53 5.10
N ALA A 97 -6.07 -3.48 5.17
CA ALA A 97 -5.17 -3.95 4.12
C ALA A 97 -5.44 -5.39 3.70
N GLN A 98 -5.49 -6.28 4.70
CA GLN A 98 -5.69 -7.70 4.47
C GLN A 98 -7.05 -7.96 3.81
N SER A 99 -8.12 -7.35 4.29
CA SER A 99 -9.45 -7.50 3.70
C SER A 99 -9.54 -6.98 2.27
N ALA A 100 -8.88 -5.85 1.95
CA ALA A 100 -8.84 -5.34 0.59
C ALA A 100 -8.11 -6.30 -0.37
N VAL A 101 -7.00 -6.90 0.07
CA VAL A 101 -6.26 -7.91 -0.72
C VAL A 101 -7.06 -9.19 -0.91
N GLU A 102 -7.72 -9.70 0.12
CA GLU A 102 -8.62 -10.86 0.02
C GLU A 102 -9.77 -10.60 -0.96
N ALA A 103 -10.28 -9.36 -1.01
CA ALA A 103 -11.28 -8.93 -1.96
C ALA A 103 -10.74 -8.69 -3.39
N ILE A 104 -9.44 -8.88 -3.67
CA ILE A 104 -8.90 -8.94 -5.05
C ILE A 104 -9.02 -10.35 -5.60
N GLY A 105 -8.71 -11.35 -4.77
CA GLY A 105 -8.83 -12.78 -5.10
C GLY A 105 -10.25 -13.21 -5.44
#